data_AF-A0A1C3ENG3-F1
#
_entry.id   AF-A0A1C3ENG3-F1
#
_cell.length_a   1.000
_cell.length_b   1.000
_cell.length_c   1.000
_cell.angle_alpha   90.00
_cell.angle_beta   90.00
_cell.angle_gamma   90.00
#
_symmetry.space_group_name_H-M   'P 1'
#
loop_
_entity.id
_entity.type
_entity.pdbx_description
1 polymer ?
#
loop_
_entity_poly.entity_id
_entity_poly.type
_entity_poly.pdbx_seq_one_letter_code
_entity_poly.pdbx_strand_id
1 'polypeptide(L)'
;MKEEAIMTLRDQILQQALTLPFEDREYLAEQLGDSLQAGRFATEEIGKSWSQEIDQRIAAFDRSESTTIELDTAVQKMRDAVAAYQNHRAAQ
;
A
#
# COMPACT_ATOMS: atom_id res chain seq x y z
N MET A 1 -8.82 -9.98 40.12
CA MET A 1 -8.10 -10.84 39.16
C MET A 1 -7.79 -9.99 37.95
N LYS A 2 -6.50 -9.80 37.63
CA LYS A 2 -6.11 -9.08 36.42
C LYS A 2 -6.37 -10.01 35.24
N GLU A 3 -7.19 -9.54 34.32
CA GLU A 3 -7.48 -10.21 33.05
C GLU A 3 -6.16 -10.23 32.25
N GLU A 4 -5.48 -11.38 32.25
CA GLU A 4 -4.35 -11.60 31.35
C GLU A 4 -4.90 -11.51 29.93
N ALA A 5 -4.58 -10.41 29.23
CA ALA A 5 -4.92 -10.26 27.83
C ALA A 5 -4.27 -11.42 27.06
N ILE A 6 -5.09 -12.39 26.64
CA ILE A 6 -4.62 -13.54 25.86
C ILE A 6 -4.10 -12.99 24.54
N MET A 7 -2.78 -12.99 24.39
CA MET A 7 -2.11 -12.52 23.19
C MET A 7 -2.53 -13.41 22.02
N THR A 8 -3.09 -12.80 20.98
CA THR A 8 -3.59 -13.57 19.83
C THR A 8 -2.43 -14.18 19.05
N LEU A 9 -2.69 -15.22 18.26
CA LEU A 9 -1.67 -15.79 17.38
C LEU A 9 -1.07 -14.74 16.43
N ARG A 10 -1.89 -13.79 15.97
CA ARG A 10 -1.43 -12.65 15.15
C ARG A 10 -0.39 -11.81 15.90
N ASP A 11 -0.68 -11.48 17.16
CA ASP A 11 0.21 -10.66 17.98
C ASP A 11 1.51 -11.41 18.29
N GLN A 12 1.44 -12.73 18.52
CA GLN A 12 2.61 -13.59 18.70
C GLN A 12 3.51 -13.61 17.47
N ILE A 13 2.94 -13.76 16.26
CA ILE A 13 3.68 -13.73 14.99
C ILE A 13 4.33 -12.36 14.78
N LEU A 14 3.60 -11.28 15.04
CA LEU A 14 4.15 -9.92 14.92
C LEU A 14 5.33 -9.71 15.87
N GLN A 15 5.18 -10.10 17.14
CA GLN A 15 6.26 -9.97 18.11
C GLN A 15 7.50 -10.76 17.68
N GLN A 16 7.34 -12.00 17.21
CA GLN A 16 8.46 -12.81 16.71
C GLN A 16 9.12 -12.18 15.49
N ALA A 17 8.34 -11.73 14.50
CA ALA A 17 8.87 -11.06 13.32
C ALA A 17 9.68 -9.82 13.69
N LEU A 18 9.22 -9.03 14.67
CA LEU A 18 9.92 -7.83 15.12
C LEU A 18 11.26 -8.11 15.83
N THR A 19 11.51 -9.34 16.30
CA THR A 19 12.81 -9.73 16.88
C THR A 19 13.87 -10.10 15.84
N LEU A 20 13.48 -10.27 14.58
CA LEU A 20 14.39 -10.66 13.50
C LEU A 20 15.27 -9.48 13.05
N PRO A 21 16.44 -9.75 12.43
CA PRO A 21 17.23 -8.77 11.70
C PRO A 21 16.41 -7.98 10.67
N PHE A 22 16.89 -6.81 10.28
CA PHE A 22 16.19 -5.96 9.32
C PHE A 22 15.94 -6.67 7.99
N GLU A 23 16.94 -7.36 7.42
CA GLU A 23 16.81 -8.02 6.12
C GLU A 23 15.74 -9.13 6.15
N ASP A 24 15.68 -9.90 7.23
CA ASP A 24 14.66 -10.96 7.39
C ASP A 24 13.25 -10.39 7.57
N ARG A 25 13.12 -9.24 8.25
CA ARG A 25 11.84 -8.54 8.36
C ARG A 25 11.37 -7.98 7.02
N GLU A 26 12.28 -7.44 6.23
CA GLU A 26 12.00 -6.96 4.88
C GLU A 26 11.52 -8.10 3.98
N TYR A 27 12.23 -9.24 3.99
CA TYR A 27 11.81 -10.44 3.27
C TYR A 27 10.42 -10.93 3.68
N LEU A 28 10.14 -11.02 4.99
CA LEU A 28 8.80 -11.44 5.46
C LEU A 28 7.70 -10.44 5.07
N ALA A 29 7.99 -9.15 5.09
CA ALA A 29 7.04 -8.12 4.66
C ALA A 29 6.70 -8.24 3.17
N GLU A 30 7.71 -8.49 2.32
CA GLU A 30 7.54 -8.75 0.90
C GLU A 30 6.69 -9.99 0.66
N GLN A 31 7.04 -11.14 1.26
CA GLN A 31 6.30 -12.39 1.06
C GLN A 31 4.85 -12.31 1.54
N LEU A 32 4.60 -11.64 2.66
CA LEU A 32 3.23 -11.41 3.14
C LEU A 32 2.48 -10.45 2.20
N GLY A 33 3.14 -9.40 1.71
CA GLY A 33 2.59 -8.49 0.71
C GLY A 33 2.20 -9.22 -0.58
N ASP A 34 3.10 -10.04 -1.11
CA ASP A 34 2.86 -10.87 -2.28
C ASP A 34 1.73 -11.87 -2.06
N SER A 35 1.63 -12.47 -0.87
CA SER A 35 0.52 -13.38 -0.53
C SER A 35 -0.84 -12.69 -0.58
N LEU A 36 -0.89 -11.38 -0.27
CA LEU A 36 -2.10 -10.56 -0.36
C LEU A 36 -2.36 -10.11 -1.80
N GLN A 37 -1.32 -9.97 -2.62
CA GLN A 37 -1.41 -9.58 -4.03
C GLN A 37 -1.63 -10.74 -5.00
N ALA A 38 -1.33 -11.99 -4.58
CA ALA A 38 -1.42 -13.20 -5.40
C ALA A 38 -2.85 -13.60 -5.81
N GLY A 39 -3.85 -12.74 -5.60
CA GLY A 39 -5.26 -13.03 -5.73
C GLY A 39 -6.09 -11.91 -6.34
N ARG A 40 -5.69 -11.42 -7.53
CA ARG A 40 -6.52 -10.64 -8.47
C ARG A 40 -6.89 -9.23 -7.98
N PHE A 41 -7.04 -8.30 -8.92
CA PHE A 41 -7.99 -7.22 -8.72
C PHE A 41 -9.30 -7.80 -8.17
N ALA A 42 -10.02 -7.07 -7.31
CA ALA A 42 -11.24 -7.58 -6.67
C ALA A 42 -12.21 -8.27 -7.65
N THR A 43 -12.17 -7.89 -8.95
CA THR A 43 -12.69 -8.65 -10.07
C THR A 43 -11.78 -8.55 -11.31
N GLU A 44 -11.93 -9.47 -12.28
CA GLU A 44 -11.27 -9.38 -13.60
C GLU A 44 -11.64 -8.09 -14.35
N GLU A 45 -12.87 -7.61 -14.18
CA GLU A 45 -13.35 -6.33 -14.72
C GLU A 45 -12.53 -5.15 -14.19
N ILE A 46 -12.25 -5.12 -12.89
CA ILE A 46 -11.41 -4.08 -12.29
C ILE A 46 -10.01 -4.13 -12.91
N GLY A 47 -9.44 -5.33 -13.08
CA GLY A 47 -8.14 -5.46 -13.74
C GLY A 47 -8.13 -4.93 -15.16
N LYS A 48 -9.15 -5.27 -15.95
CA LYS A 48 -9.31 -4.77 -17.32
C LYS A 48 -9.46 -3.24 -17.36
N SER A 49 -10.25 -2.67 -16.46
CA SER A 49 -10.44 -1.22 -16.39
C SER A 49 -9.14 -0.50 -16.01
N TRP A 50 -8.34 -1.05 -15.09
CA TRP A 50 -7.03 -0.50 -14.75
C TRP A 50 -6.04 -0.59 -15.90
N SER A 51 -5.98 -1.72 -16.61
CA SER A 51 -5.13 -1.84 -17.80
C SER A 51 -5.51 -0.81 -18.86
N GLN A 52 -6.81 -0.63 -19.12
CA GLN A 52 -7.30 0.36 -20.08
C GLN A 52 -6.93 1.79 -19.68
N GLU A 53 -7.06 2.14 -18.41
CA GLU A 53 -6.68 3.46 -17.89
C GLU A 53 -5.17 3.72 -18.06
N ILE A 54 -4.33 2.72 -17.78
CA ILE A 54 -2.89 2.82 -17.98
C ILE A 54 -2.56 3.08 -19.46
N ASP A 55 -3.14 2.30 -20.37
CA ASP A 55 -2.93 2.46 -21.81
C ASP A 55 -3.37 3.85 -22.30
N GLN A 56 -4.52 4.34 -21.81
CA GLN A 56 -5.02 5.67 -22.13
C GLN A 56 -4.08 6.78 -21.65
N ARG A 57 -3.53 6.67 -20.44
CA ARG A 57 -2.58 7.65 -19.89
C ARG A 57 -1.26 7.67 -20.63
N ILE A 58 -0.76 6.51 -21.04
CA ILE A 58 0.45 6.40 -21.88
C ILE A 58 0.18 7.09 -23.23
N ALA A 59 -0.93 6.76 -23.89
CA ALA A 59 -1.25 7.36 -25.18
C ALA A 59 -1.45 8.89 -25.09
N ALA A 60 -2.03 9.39 -24.00
CA ALA A 60 -2.14 10.83 -23.74
C ALA A 60 -0.76 11.47 -23.53
N PHE A 61 0.15 10.79 -22.82
CA PHE A 61 1.53 11.25 -22.65
C PHE A 61 2.27 11.31 -23.99
N ASP A 62 2.15 10.28 -24.83
CA ASP A 62 2.76 10.24 -26.17
C ASP A 62 2.24 11.37 -27.07
N ARG A 63 0.98 11.76 -26.92
CA ARG A 63 0.37 12.91 -27.61
C ARG A 63 0.66 14.27 -26.96
N SER A 64 1.48 14.30 -25.89
CA SER A 64 1.77 15.50 -25.10
C SER A 64 0.54 16.16 -24.46
N GLU A 65 -0.52 15.38 -24.24
CA GLU A 65 -1.76 15.80 -23.56
C GLU A 65 -1.67 15.65 -22.04
N SER A 66 -0.60 15.02 -21.54
CA SER A 66 -0.30 14.92 -20.11
C SER A 66 1.15 15.32 -19.83
N THR A 67 1.42 15.67 -18.57
CA THR A 67 2.76 16.06 -18.10
C THR A 67 3.21 15.11 -17.02
N THR A 68 4.49 14.76 -17.01
CA THR A 68 5.10 13.98 -15.94
C THR A 68 5.68 14.88 -14.86
N ILE A 69 5.75 14.34 -13.65
CA ILE A 69 6.50 14.93 -12.55
C ILE A 69 7.46 13.88 -12.02
N GLU A 70 8.52 14.33 -11.36
CA GLU A 70 9.46 13.43 -10.70
C GLU A 70 8.77 12.59 -9.62
N LEU A 71 9.19 11.33 -9.50
CA LEU A 71 8.58 10.36 -8.58
C LEU A 71 8.60 10.87 -7.14
N ASP A 72 9.71 11.45 -6.68
CA ASP A 72 9.83 12.00 -5.33
C ASP A 72 8.80 13.11 -5.07
N THR A 73 8.53 13.93 -6.09
CA THR A 73 7.50 14.97 -6.01
C THR A 73 6.11 14.35 -5.92
N ALA A 74 5.82 13.30 -6.70
CA ALA A 74 4.56 12.59 -6.64
C ALA A 74 4.33 11.93 -5.26
N VAL A 75 5.36 11.26 -4.72
CA VAL A 75 5.32 10.61 -3.41
C VAL A 75 5.09 11.63 -2.29
N GLN A 76 5.76 12.78 -2.34
CA GLN A 76 5.56 13.83 -1.35
C GLN A 76 4.11 14.35 -1.37
N LYS A 77 3.56 14.63 -2.56
CA LYS A 77 2.16 15.05 -2.69
C LYS A 77 1.17 14.02 -2.12
N MET A 78 1.42 12.73 -2.32
CA MET A 78 0.59 11.67 -1.76
C MET A 78 0.64 11.65 -0.24
N ARG A 79 1.84 11.78 0.35
CA ARG A 79 1.99 11.87 1.82
C ARG A 79 1.26 13.07 2.40
N ASP A 80 1.39 14.23 1.76
CA ASP A 80 0.72 15.46 2.19
C ASP A 80 -0.81 15.30 2.15
N ALA A 81 -1.35 14.67 1.11
CA ALA A 81 -2.78 14.39 0.99
C ALA A 81 -3.29 13.44 2.08
N VAL A 82 -2.54 12.39 2.39
CA VAL A 82 -2.88 11.45 3.47
C VAL A 82 -2.86 12.14 4.83
N ALA A 83 -1.84 12.95 5.11
CA ALA A 83 -1.75 13.72 6.35
C ALA A 83 -2.92 14.71 6.48
N ALA A 84 -3.27 15.42 5.41
CA ALA A 84 -4.41 16.33 5.39
C ALA A 84 -5.73 15.61 5.69
N TYR A 85 -5.95 14.43 5.10
CA TYR A 85 -7.13 13.61 5.36
C TYR A 85 -7.22 13.16 6.83
N GLN A 86 -6.11 12.68 7.41
CA GLN A 86 -6.07 12.24 8.80
C GLN A 86 -6.36 13.38 9.77
N ASN A 87 -5.78 14.56 9.52
CA ASN A 87 -6.02 15.75 10.32
C ASN A 87 -7.47 16.22 10.24
N HIS A 88 -8.08 16.15 9.05
CA HIS A 88 -9.50 16.47 8.89
C HIS A 88 -10.41 15.51 9.65
N ARG A 89 -10.10 14.20 9.64
CA ARG A 89 -10.86 13.18 10.36
C ARG A 89 -10.73 13.28 11.88
N ALA A 90 -9.58 13.72 12.39
CA ALA A 90 -9.36 13.89 13.84
C ALA A 90 -10.01 15.17 14.42
N ALA A 91 -10.39 16.11 13.55
CA ALA A 91 -11.06 17.35 13.92
C ALA A 91 -12.60 17.26 13.88
N GLN A 92 -13.15 16.10 13.52
CA GLN A 92 -14.58 15.74 13.56
C GLN A 92 -14.87 14.85 14.77
#